data_AF-A0A372DCW3-F1
#
_entry.id   AF-A0A372DCW3-F1
#
_cell.length_a   1.000
_cell.length_b   1.000
_cell.length_c   1.000
_cell.angle_alpha   90.00
_cell.angle_beta   90.00
_cell.angle_gamma   90.00
#
_symmetry.space_group_name_H-M   'P 1'
#
loop_
_entity.id
_entity.type
_entity.pdbx_description
1 polymer ?
#
loop_
_entity_poly.entity_id
_entity_poly.type
_entity_poly.pdbx_seq_one_letter_code
_entity_poly.pdbx_strand_id
1 'polypeptide(L)'
;MDQVLAFSEIIKQVIEHYAQFQPSHGKIRLETIFDDRQGRYALMQTGWDRDRRIRGNLIYVVLEQEMIRIEYDGMEQGIFYDLVKKGISPERIVLAYLPDCPTGARLDFDRNSSSKQSVIA
;
A
#
# COMPACT_ATOMS: atom_id res chain seq x y z
N MET A 1 -13.68 -17.49 7.11
CA MET A 1 -13.13 -17.90 5.79
C MET A 1 -13.52 -16.89 4.73
N ASP A 2 -14.82 -16.59 4.58
CA ASP A 2 -15.33 -15.62 3.58
C ASP A 2 -14.79 -14.19 3.76
N GLN A 3 -14.59 -13.74 4.99
CA GLN A 3 -14.12 -12.38 5.28
C GLN A 3 -12.65 -12.15 4.88
N VAL A 4 -11.78 -13.15 5.11
CA VAL A 4 -10.37 -13.10 4.69
C VAL A 4 -10.27 -13.04 3.16
N LEU A 5 -11.10 -13.84 2.46
CA LEU A 5 -11.18 -13.82 1.00
C LEU A 5 -11.67 -12.46 0.50
N ALA A 6 -12.72 -11.90 1.09
CA ALA A 6 -13.22 -10.58 0.74
C ALA A 6 -12.15 -9.48 0.96
N PHE A 7 -11.44 -9.51 2.09
CA PHE A 7 -10.37 -8.54 2.37
C PHE A 7 -9.18 -8.71 1.42
N SER A 8 -8.78 -9.94 1.11
CA SER A 8 -7.76 -10.23 0.10
C SER A 8 -8.12 -9.60 -1.24
N GLU A 9 -9.33 -9.82 -1.73
CA GLU A 9 -9.79 -9.25 -3.00
C GLU A 9 -9.85 -7.72 -2.99
N ILE A 10 -10.29 -7.11 -1.89
CA ILE A 10 -10.27 -5.66 -1.73
C ILE A 10 -8.84 -5.12 -1.78
N ILE A 11 -7.89 -5.75 -1.08
CA ILE A 11 -6.47 -5.35 -1.07
C ILE A 11 -5.88 -5.44 -2.47
N LYS A 12 -6.12 -6.57 -3.18
CA LYS A 12 -5.66 -6.76 -4.56
C LYS A 12 -6.19 -5.66 -5.47
N GLN A 13 -7.49 -5.38 -5.43
CA GLN A 13 -8.10 -4.32 -6.25
C GLN A 13 -7.49 -2.94 -5.99
N VAL A 14 -7.19 -2.60 -4.73
CA VAL A 14 -6.52 -1.33 -4.40
C VAL A 14 -5.12 -1.31 -5.01
N ILE A 15 -4.34 -2.38 -4.82
CA ILE A 15 -2.98 -2.46 -5.36
C ILE A 15 -2.97 -2.44 -6.90
N GLU A 16 -3.88 -3.16 -7.55
CA GLU A 16 -4.04 -3.17 -9.00
C GLU A 16 -4.44 -1.81 -9.54
N HIS A 17 -5.33 -1.09 -8.86
CA HIS A 17 -5.67 0.29 -9.22
C HIS A 17 -4.41 1.16 -9.23
N TYR A 18 -3.56 1.04 -8.20
CA TYR A 18 -2.31 1.77 -8.15
C TYR A 18 -1.27 1.31 -9.19
N ALA A 19 -1.26 0.03 -9.55
CA ALA A 19 -0.37 -0.51 -10.58
C ALA A 19 -0.67 0.03 -11.99
N GLN A 20 -1.89 0.55 -12.23
CA GLN A 20 -2.27 1.15 -13.51
C GLN A 20 -1.63 2.52 -13.75
N PHE A 21 -1.23 3.22 -12.69
CA PHE A 21 -0.59 4.52 -12.87
C PHE A 21 0.84 4.34 -13.37
N GLN A 22 1.07 4.79 -14.60
CA GLN A 22 2.41 4.78 -15.18
C GLN A 22 3.23 5.93 -14.56
N PRO A 23 4.44 5.65 -14.06
CA PRO A 23 5.37 6.70 -13.66
C PRO A 23 5.58 7.70 -14.79
N SER A 24 5.33 8.97 -14.54
CA SER A 24 5.47 10.05 -15.53
C SER A 24 6.92 10.31 -15.94
N HIS A 25 7.88 9.76 -15.19
CA HIS A 25 9.31 9.88 -15.45
C HIS A 25 10.06 8.55 -15.25
N GLY A 26 11.16 8.40 -16.00
CA GLY A 26 12.03 7.23 -15.93
C GLY A 26 11.49 6.01 -16.68
N LYS A 27 12.29 4.94 -16.65
CA LYS A 27 11.90 3.60 -17.14
C LYS A 27 11.63 2.73 -15.92
N ILE A 28 10.48 2.96 -15.29
CA ILE A 28 10.08 2.30 -14.05
C ILE A 28 8.89 1.40 -14.33
N ARG A 29 9.00 0.14 -13.93
CA ARG A 29 7.92 -0.83 -13.98
C ARG A 29 7.31 -0.96 -12.61
N LEU A 30 5.99 -1.05 -12.58
CA LEU A 30 5.23 -1.46 -11.41
C LEU A 30 4.84 -2.93 -11.59
N GLU A 31 5.09 -3.74 -10.56
CA GLU A 31 4.84 -5.18 -10.55
C GLU A 31 4.02 -5.53 -9.30
N THR A 32 2.87 -6.18 -9.48
CA THR A 32 2.05 -6.68 -8.38
C THR A 32 2.56 -8.04 -7.91
N ILE A 33 2.61 -8.23 -6.59
CA ILE A 33 2.97 -9.51 -5.98
C ILE A 33 1.88 -9.90 -5.00
N PHE A 34 1.20 -11.01 -5.27
CA PHE A 34 0.13 -11.53 -4.44
C PHE A 34 0.46 -12.96 -4.01
N ASP A 35 0.61 -13.15 -2.70
CA ASP A 35 0.70 -14.46 -2.06
C ASP A 35 -0.51 -14.65 -1.15
N ASP A 36 -1.58 -15.20 -1.73
CA ASP A 36 -2.83 -15.48 -1.02
C ASP A 36 -2.65 -16.52 0.10
N ARG A 37 -1.67 -17.42 -0.05
CA ARG A 37 -1.41 -18.48 0.94
C ARG A 37 -0.81 -17.90 2.21
N GLN A 38 0.03 -16.89 2.09
CA GLN A 38 0.66 -16.21 3.22
C GLN A 38 -0.01 -14.88 3.60
N GLY A 39 -1.02 -14.46 2.84
CA GLY A 39 -1.69 -13.17 3.03
C GLY A 39 -0.70 -12.01 2.87
N ARG A 40 0.14 -12.04 1.83
CA ARG A 40 1.14 -11.00 1.55
C ARG A 40 0.86 -10.37 0.20
N TYR A 41 0.74 -9.05 0.18
CA TYR A 41 0.41 -8.29 -1.02
C TYR A 41 1.34 -7.09 -1.15
N ALA A 42 1.96 -6.92 -2.32
CA ALA A 42 2.89 -5.84 -2.56
C ALA A 42 2.69 -5.22 -3.94
N LEU A 43 2.98 -3.92 -4.02
CA LEU A 43 3.27 -3.23 -5.27
C LEU A 43 4.75 -2.91 -5.29
N MET A 44 5.50 -3.52 -6.20
CA MET A 44 6.92 -3.29 -6.37
C MET A 44 7.17 -2.29 -7.48
N GLN A 45 8.19 -1.46 -7.31
CA GLN A 45 8.73 -0.61 -8.36
C GLN A 45 10.16 -1.02 -8.68
N THR A 46 10.45 -1.18 -9.97
CA THR A 46 11.79 -1.55 -10.44
C THR A 46 12.11 -0.81 -11.74
N GLY A 47 13.23 -0.10 -11.76
CA GLY A 47 13.58 0.68 -12.94
C GLY A 47 14.77 1.60 -12.77
N TRP A 48 14.83 2.59 -13.64
CA TRP A 48 15.83 3.63 -13.62
C TRP A 48 15.15 4.98 -13.82
N ASP A 49 15.50 5.93 -12.98
CA ASP A 49 15.23 7.34 -13.19
C ASP A 49 16.55 8.07 -13.39
N ARG A 50 16.83 8.50 -14.61
CA ARG A 50 18.16 8.96 -15.05
C ARG A 50 19.22 7.90 -14.67
N ASP A 51 20.24 8.27 -13.91
CA ASP A 51 21.32 7.37 -13.44
C ASP A 51 21.03 6.76 -12.06
N ARG A 52 19.84 6.98 -11.50
CA ARG A 52 19.45 6.43 -10.21
C ARG A 52 18.65 5.15 -10.39
N ARG A 53 19.13 4.08 -9.74
CA ARG A 53 18.38 2.82 -9.64
C ARG A 53 17.16 3.02 -8.73
N ILE A 54 15.97 2.77 -9.26
CA ILE A 54 14.74 2.67 -8.49
C ILE A 54 14.43 1.20 -8.24
N ARG A 55 14.31 0.84 -6.96
CA ARG A 55 13.97 -0.51 -6.51
C ARG A 55 13.29 -0.45 -5.14
N GLY A 56 12.23 -1.23 -4.94
CA GLY A 56 11.62 -1.43 -3.62
C GLY A 56 10.10 -1.54 -3.66
N ASN A 57 9.51 -1.71 -2.49
CA ASN A 57 8.07 -1.66 -2.33
C ASN A 57 7.59 -0.21 -2.48
N LEU A 58 6.47 -0.05 -3.17
CA LEU A 58 5.65 1.16 -3.13
C LEU A 58 4.47 0.97 -2.17
N ILE A 59 3.93 -0.24 -2.09
CA ILE A 59 2.93 -0.67 -1.11
C ILE A 59 3.35 -2.05 -0.59
N TYR A 60 3.22 -2.28 0.72
CA TYR A 60 3.33 -3.63 1.30
C TYR A 60 2.29 -3.84 2.39
N VAL A 61 1.46 -4.86 2.21
CA VAL A 61 0.32 -5.19 3.07
C VAL A 61 0.37 -6.65 3.49
N VAL A 62 0.07 -6.88 4.76
CA VAL A 62 -0.04 -8.17 5.42
C VAL A 62 -1.48 -8.36 5.88
N LEU A 63 -2.12 -9.45 5.46
CA LEU A 63 -3.41 -9.89 5.98
C LEU A 63 -3.20 -11.10 6.87
N GLU A 64 -3.46 -10.96 8.17
CA GLU A 64 -3.31 -12.03 9.15
C GLU A 64 -4.49 -11.96 10.13
N GLN A 65 -5.17 -13.09 10.35
CA GLN A 65 -6.31 -13.19 11.28
C GLN A 65 -7.39 -12.11 11.07
N GLU A 66 -7.72 -11.81 9.80
CA GLU A 66 -8.68 -10.74 9.42
C GLU A 66 -8.24 -9.31 9.78
N MET A 67 -6.99 -9.14 10.19
CA MET A 67 -6.36 -7.84 10.43
C MET A 67 -5.45 -7.50 9.26
N ILE A 68 -5.58 -6.27 8.78
CA ILE A 68 -4.81 -5.72 7.67
C ILE A 68 -3.73 -4.84 8.26
N ARG A 69 -2.47 -5.22 8.06
CA ARG A 69 -1.30 -4.46 8.47
C ARG A 69 -0.67 -3.85 7.24
N ILE A 70 -0.66 -2.52 7.19
CA ILE A 70 0.08 -1.77 6.17
C ILE A 70 1.50 -1.61 6.71
N GLU A 71 2.42 -2.42 6.20
CA GLU A 71 3.82 -2.45 6.60
C GLU A 71 4.62 -1.35 5.90
N TYR A 72 4.22 -0.97 4.68
CA TYR A 72 4.81 0.16 3.97
C TYR A 72 3.78 0.84 3.05
N ASP A 73 3.75 2.17 3.09
CA ASP A 73 2.93 2.99 2.22
C ASP A 73 3.74 4.17 1.64
N GLY A 74 4.09 4.04 0.37
CA GLY A 74 4.77 5.06 -0.42
C GLY A 74 3.84 6.05 -1.11
N MET A 75 2.52 5.91 -0.99
CA MET A 75 1.55 6.81 -1.62
C MET A 75 1.39 8.09 -0.80
N GLU A 76 1.08 9.21 -1.48
CA GLU A 76 0.86 10.50 -0.82
C GLU A 76 -0.44 10.52 -0.02
N GLN A 77 -1.54 10.06 -0.63
CA GLN A 77 -2.85 10.02 0.02
C GLN A 77 -2.98 8.85 1.01
N GLY A 78 -2.10 7.87 0.89
CA GLY A 78 -2.10 6.63 1.67
C GLY A 78 -3.25 5.68 1.30
N ILE A 79 -2.96 4.38 1.27
CA ILE A 79 -3.93 3.35 0.87
C ILE A 79 -5.00 3.07 1.94
N PHE A 80 -4.78 3.55 3.17
CA PHE A 80 -5.69 3.37 4.30
C PHE A 80 -7.13 3.79 3.95
N TYR A 81 -7.28 5.00 3.40
CA TYR A 81 -8.61 5.53 3.10
C TYR A 81 -9.30 4.77 1.97
N ASP A 82 -8.55 4.24 1.01
CA ASP A 82 -9.13 3.49 -0.11
C ASP A 82 -9.63 2.11 0.32
N LEU A 83 -8.92 1.47 1.26
CA LEU A 83 -9.38 0.24 1.92
C LEU A 83 -10.70 0.50 2.70
N VAL A 84 -10.76 1.61 3.44
CA VAL A 84 -11.98 2.01 4.17
C VAL A 84 -13.14 2.30 3.22
N LYS A 85 -12.91 3.06 2.14
CA LYS A 85 -13.93 3.37 1.11
C LYS A 85 -14.48 2.11 0.44
N LYS A 86 -13.67 1.05 0.32
CA LYS A 86 -14.08 -0.25 -0.24
C LYS A 86 -14.79 -1.16 0.78
N GLY A 87 -15.03 -0.68 2.01
CA GLY A 87 -15.88 -1.36 2.99
C GLY A 87 -15.11 -2.08 4.12
N ILE A 88 -13.79 -1.89 4.24
CA ILE A 88 -13.04 -2.41 5.38
C ILE A 88 -13.20 -1.48 6.57
N SER A 89 -13.57 -2.02 7.73
CA SER A 89 -13.67 -1.26 8.97
C SER A 89 -12.30 -0.70 9.37
N PRO A 90 -12.17 0.60 9.74
CA PRO A 90 -10.92 1.21 10.17
C PRO A 90 -10.23 0.46 11.33
N GLU A 91 -11.01 -0.17 12.23
CA GLU A 91 -10.49 -0.94 13.36
C GLU A 91 -9.83 -2.26 12.94
N ARG A 92 -9.98 -2.67 11.68
CA ARG A 92 -9.30 -3.85 11.11
C ARG A 92 -7.98 -3.48 10.43
N ILE A 93 -7.64 -2.20 10.33
CA ILE A 93 -6.44 -1.72 9.64
C ILE A 93 -5.44 -1.16 10.66
N VAL A 94 -4.21 -1.64 10.58
CA VAL A 94 -3.08 -1.23 11.41
C VAL A 94 -2.00 -0.63 10.51
N LEU A 95 -1.54 0.58 10.83
CA LEU A 95 -0.36 1.17 10.19
C LEU A 95 0.90 0.75 10.92
N ALA A 96 1.51 -0.35 10.48
CA ALA A 96 2.63 -0.98 11.18
C ALA A 96 3.95 -0.17 11.11
N TYR A 97 4.05 0.77 10.18
CA TYR A 97 5.19 1.69 10.07
C TYR A 97 5.12 2.89 11.06
N LEU A 98 4.03 3.02 11.84
CA LEU A 98 3.90 4.03 12.88
C LEU A 98 4.00 3.35 14.26
N PRO A 99 5.00 3.71 15.09
CA PRO A 99 5.29 3.00 16.34
C PRO A 99 4.15 3.04 17.37
N ASP A 100 3.36 4.12 17.40
CA ASP A 100 2.30 4.35 18.39
C ASP A 100 0.91 4.53 17.77
N CYS A 101 0.66 4.04 16.55
CA CYS A 101 -0.67 4.20 15.94
C CYS A 101 -1.70 3.29 16.63
N PRO A 102 -2.69 3.85 17.37
CA PRO A 102 -3.81 3.05 17.85
C PRO A 102 -4.61 2.56 16.64
N THR A 103 -5.02 1.30 16.64
CA THR A 103 -5.93 0.74 15.65
C THR A 103 -7.20 1.62 15.58
N GLY A 104 -7.51 2.17 14.40
CA GLY A 104 -8.67 3.07 14.22
C GLY A 104 -8.44 4.55 14.50
N ALA A 105 -7.20 5.03 14.71
CA ALA A 105 -6.94 6.46 14.84
C ALA A 105 -7.20 7.21 13.51
N ARG A 106 -7.93 8.32 13.60
CA ARG A 106 -8.08 9.30 12.53
C ARG A 106 -6.72 9.94 12.28
N LEU A 107 -6.04 9.50 11.22
CA LEU A 107 -4.71 10.00 10.87
C LEU A 107 -4.84 11.35 10.17
N ASP A 108 -4.51 12.43 10.86
CA ASP A 108 -4.34 13.73 10.23
C ASP A 108 -2.98 13.73 9.50
N PHE A 109 -2.97 13.41 8.21
CA PHE A 109 -1.76 13.26 7.37
C PHE A 109 -0.99 14.56 7.07
N ASP A 110 -1.37 15.70 7.66
CA ASP A 110 -0.83 17.02 7.31
C ASP A 110 0.57 17.34 7.84
N ARG A 111 1.33 16.37 8.35
CA ARG A 111 2.72 16.60 8.77
C ARG A 111 3.60 15.44 8.36
N ASN A 112 4.24 15.57 7.20
CA ASN A 112 5.71 15.51 7.04
C ASN A 112 6.06 15.32 5.55
N SER A 113 5.92 16.38 4.74
CA SER A 113 6.45 16.42 3.37
C SER A 113 7.94 16.72 3.39
N SER A 114 8.75 15.74 3.76
CA SER A 114 10.17 15.76 3.42
C SER A 114 10.63 14.33 3.15
N SER A 115 10.92 14.10 1.86
CA SER A 115 11.57 12.90 1.30
C SER A 115 10.68 11.72 0.87
N LYS A 116 9.42 11.93 0.49
CA LYS A 116 8.72 10.98 -0.41
C LYS A 116 8.83 11.50 -1.84
N GLN A 117 9.74 10.94 -2.63
CA GLN A 117 9.65 11.05 -4.08
C GLN A 117 8.53 10.11 -4.53
N SER A 118 7.33 10.67 -4.63
CA SER A 118 6.19 10.05 -5.29
C SER A 118 6.59 9.85 -6.75
N VAL A 119 6.79 8.59 -7.13
CA VAL A 119 7.16 8.20 -8.51
C VAL A 119 5.94 8.26 -9.44
N ILE A 120 4.75 8.38 -8.86
CA ILE A 120 3.48 8.48 -9.54
C ILE A 120 3.00 9.91 -9.37
N ALA A 121 3.18 10.72 -10.41
CA ALA A 121 2.53 12.02 -10.60
C ALA A 121 1.67 11.93 -11.86
#